data_AF-A0A7Y8GYM0-F1
#
_entry.id   AF-A0A7Y8GYM0-F1
#
_cell.length_a   1.000
_cell.length_b   1.000
_cell.length_c   1.000
_cell.angle_alpha   90.00
_cell.angle_beta   90.00
_cell.angle_gamma   90.00
#
_symmetry.space_group_name_H-M   'P 1'
#
loop_
_entity.id
_entity.type
_entity.pdbx_description
1 polymer ?
#
loop_
_entity_poly.entity_id
_entity_poly.type
_entity_poly.pdbx_seq_one_letter_code
_entity_poly.pdbx_strand_id
1 'polypeptide(L)'
;MKAARVFVPASDAVETMAITFRPMGEVRTRPVATAWLDGSFVRWSSPCLDESHQHGDFKAFEHRFGDCACAFPAFMRAMNWLDSVCFAASGLEEVIAACKTNPEYGLVCVRAEGPIESPGKGEST
;
A
#
# COMPACT_ATOMS: atom_id res chain seq x y z
N MET A 1 10.07 -16.49 -4.90
CA MET A 1 9.59 -15.15 -4.49
C MET A 1 8.16 -15.03 -4.98
N LYS A 2 7.18 -14.75 -4.11
CA LYS A 2 5.76 -14.72 -4.49
C LYS A 2 5.42 -13.30 -4.90
N ALA A 3 4.95 -13.10 -6.13
CA ALA A 3 4.58 -11.79 -6.65
C ALA A 3 3.57 -11.11 -5.70
N ALA A 4 3.87 -9.89 -5.27
CA ALA A 4 2.97 -9.08 -4.49
C ALA A 4 1.78 -8.71 -5.41
N ARG A 5 0.56 -9.08 -5.02
CA ARG A 5 -0.64 -8.64 -5.74
C ARG A 5 -0.79 -7.13 -5.56
N VAL A 6 -0.58 -6.39 -6.63
CA VAL A 6 -0.78 -4.94 -6.71
C VAL A 6 -2.27 -4.69 -6.88
N PHE A 7 -2.83 -3.77 -6.09
CA PHE A 7 -4.18 -3.27 -6.29
C PHE A 7 -4.08 -2.10 -7.26
N VAL A 8 -4.45 -2.30 -8.52
CA VAL A 8 -4.32 -1.28 -9.56
C VAL A 8 -5.64 -0.51 -9.69
N PRO A 9 -5.67 0.82 -9.45
CA PRO A 9 -6.80 1.63 -9.87
C PRO A 9 -6.85 1.72 -11.41
N ALA A 10 -8.04 1.90 -11.99
CA ALA A 10 -8.30 1.94 -13.44
C ALA A 10 -7.72 3.19 -14.16
N SER A 11 -6.46 3.52 -13.92
CA SER A 11 -5.77 4.70 -14.46
C SER A 11 -4.56 4.27 -15.30
N ASP A 12 -4.22 5.07 -16.30
CA ASP A 12 -3.06 4.95 -17.21
C ASP A 12 -1.69 5.10 -16.49
N ALA A 13 -1.61 4.75 -15.20
CA ALA A 13 -0.42 4.87 -14.37
C ALA A 13 0.66 3.90 -14.87
N VAL A 14 1.66 4.47 -15.56
CA VAL A 14 2.79 3.73 -16.15
C VAL A 14 3.73 3.18 -15.07
N GLU A 15 3.79 3.82 -13.90
CA GLU A 15 4.58 3.37 -12.75
C GLU A 15 3.72 3.21 -11.50
N THR A 16 3.78 2.02 -10.90
CA THR A 16 3.13 1.70 -9.62
C THR A 16 4.13 1.12 -8.62
N MET A 17 3.82 1.32 -7.34
CA MET A 17 4.61 0.86 -6.21
C MET A 17 3.73 0.02 -5.30
N ALA A 18 4.18 -1.19 -4.97
CA ALA A 18 3.56 -2.02 -3.97
C ALA A 18 4.10 -1.66 -2.58
N ILE A 19 3.19 -1.48 -1.63
CA ILE A 19 3.53 -1.19 -0.24
C ILE A 19 3.08 -2.36 0.61
N THR A 20 4.02 -2.91 1.37
CA THR A 20 3.75 -4.00 2.31
C THR A 20 3.98 -3.55 3.75
N PHE A 21 3.19 -4.07 4.67
CA PHE A 21 3.33 -3.83 6.11
C PHE A 21 3.77 -5.11 6.80
N ARG A 22 4.72 -4.96 7.71
CA ARG A 22 5.21 -5.99 8.61
C ARG A 22 4.77 -5.65 10.03
N PRO A 23 3.85 -6.43 10.62
CA PRO A 23 3.55 -6.30 12.04
C PRO A 23 4.80 -6.47 12.90
N MET A 24 4.87 -5.79 14.04
CA MET A 24 5.98 -5.94 15.00
C MET A 24 6.13 -7.41 15.41
N GLY A 25 7.35 -7.95 15.28
CA GLY A 25 7.67 -9.35 15.64
C GLY A 25 7.36 -10.40 14.56
N GLU A 26 6.73 -10.01 13.45
CA GLU A 26 6.47 -10.90 12.31
C GLU A 26 7.65 -10.91 11.33
N VAL A 27 7.94 -12.08 10.75
CA VAL A 27 8.94 -12.22 9.68
C VAL A 27 8.36 -11.84 8.32
N ARG A 28 7.04 -11.99 8.15
CA ARG A 28 6.36 -11.82 6.86
C ARG A 28 5.78 -10.42 6.73
N THR A 29 5.94 -9.83 5.55
CA THR A 29 5.21 -8.63 5.15
C THR A 29 3.97 -9.04 4.36
N ARG A 30 2.91 -8.22 4.42
CA ARG A 30 1.70 -8.39 3.61
C ARG A 30 1.45 -7.11 2.83
N PRO A 31 1.04 -7.17 1.54
CA PRO A 31 0.65 -5.97 0.83
C PRO A 31 -0.47 -5.27 1.60
N VAL A 32 -0.45 -3.94 1.62
CA VAL A 32 -1.45 -3.10 2.30
C VAL A 32 -1.87 -1.90 1.48
N ALA A 33 -1.04 -1.45 0.56
CA ALA A 33 -1.36 -0.30 -0.28
C ALA A 33 -0.65 -0.39 -1.62
N THR A 34 -1.15 0.38 -2.58
CA THR A 34 -0.49 0.69 -3.84
C THR A 34 -0.30 2.20 -3.90
N ALA A 35 0.82 2.67 -4.41
CA ALA A 35 1.02 4.06 -4.80
C ALA A 35 1.35 4.18 -6.28
N TRP A 36 1.02 5.32 -6.87
CA TRP A 36 1.29 5.66 -8.27
C TRP A 36 1.51 7.16 -8.42
N LEU A 37 2.14 7.55 -9.52
CA LEU A 37 2.29 8.96 -9.87
C LEU A 37 1.06 9.41 -10.66
N ASP A 38 0.43 10.50 -10.22
CA ASP A 38 -0.68 11.18 -10.88
C ASP A 38 -0.28 12.64 -11.13
N GLY A 39 0.21 12.90 -12.34
CA GLY A 39 0.85 14.18 -12.67
C GLY A 39 2.10 14.43 -11.82
N SER A 40 2.04 15.44 -10.97
CA SER A 40 3.13 15.81 -10.04
C SER A 40 2.90 15.33 -8.61
N PHE A 41 1.86 14.54 -8.37
CA PHE A 41 1.48 14.08 -7.03
C PHE A 41 1.61 12.58 -6.91
N VAL A 42 2.11 12.10 -5.77
CA VAL A 42 2.04 10.68 -5.43
C VAL A 42 0.67 10.40 -4.81
N ARG A 43 -0.12 9.57 -5.49
CA ARG A 43 -1.41 9.07 -5.00
C ARG A 43 -1.23 7.65 -4.51
N TRP A 44 -2.04 7.26 -3.54
CA TRP A 44 -2.02 5.91 -3.00
C TRP A 44 -3.42 5.49 -2.56
N SER A 45 -3.62 4.19 -2.40
CA SER A 45 -4.84 3.63 -1.86
C SER A 45 -4.56 2.36 -1.07
N SER A 46 -5.42 2.09 -0.09
CA SER A 46 -5.40 0.86 0.70
C SER A 46 -6.80 0.24 0.75
N PRO A 47 -6.95 -1.07 0.52
CA PRO A 47 -8.22 -1.76 0.77
C PRO A 47 -8.55 -1.87 2.26
N CYS A 48 -7.64 -1.48 3.15
CA CYS A 48 -7.85 -1.50 4.60
C CYS A 48 -8.21 -0.10 5.15
N LEU A 49 -8.42 0.89 4.28
CA LEU A 49 -8.81 2.25 4.64
C LEU A 49 -10.06 2.67 3.85
N ASP A 50 -10.79 3.63 4.38
CA ASP A 50 -11.80 4.36 3.62
C ASP A 50 -11.16 5.32 2.60
N GLU A 51 -11.99 5.94 1.75
CA GLU A 51 -11.51 6.87 0.71
C GLU A 51 -10.80 8.11 1.27
N SER A 52 -11.04 8.45 2.54
CA SER A 52 -10.41 9.60 3.19
C SER A 52 -9.04 9.28 3.79
N HIS A 53 -8.67 7.99 3.86
CA HIS A 53 -7.52 7.45 4.58
C HIS A 53 -7.53 7.71 6.10
N GLN A 54 -8.61 8.26 6.67
CA GLN A 54 -8.71 8.61 8.09
C GLN A 54 -9.19 7.43 8.94
N HIS A 55 -10.04 6.57 8.38
CA HIS A 55 -10.59 5.42 9.10
C HIS A 55 -10.12 4.12 8.46
N GLY A 56 -9.64 3.21 9.32
CA GLY A 56 -9.31 1.85 8.92
C GLY A 56 -10.54 0.96 8.91
N ASP A 57 -10.71 0.17 7.85
CA ASP A 57 -11.64 -0.95 7.85
C ASP A 57 -11.00 -2.11 8.62
N PHE A 58 -11.40 -2.25 9.89
CA PHE A 58 -10.91 -3.30 10.77
C PHE A 58 -11.23 -4.70 10.24
N LYS A 59 -12.38 -4.92 9.59
CA LYS A 59 -12.73 -6.23 9.02
C LYS A 59 -11.83 -6.56 7.83
N ALA A 60 -11.58 -5.59 6.96
CA ALA A 60 -10.64 -5.76 5.86
C ALA A 60 -9.21 -6.03 6.37
N PHE A 61 -8.81 -5.36 7.46
CA PHE A 61 -7.55 -5.61 8.13
C PHE A 61 -7.46 -7.03 8.71
N GLU A 62 -8.43 -7.46 9.53
CA GLU A 62 -8.47 -8.81 10.10
C GLU A 62 -8.49 -9.89 9.03
N HIS A 63 -9.29 -9.72 7.97
CA HIS A 63 -9.31 -10.66 6.86
C HIS A 63 -7.91 -10.85 6.24
N ARG A 64 -7.12 -9.78 6.20
CA ARG A 64 -5.80 -9.76 5.56
C ARG A 64 -4.66 -10.16 6.47
N PHE A 65 -4.77 -9.89 7.77
CA PHE A 65 -3.73 -10.14 8.77
C PHE A 65 -4.04 -11.32 9.71
N GLY A 66 -5.24 -11.88 9.66
CA GLY A 66 -5.71 -12.93 10.56
C GLY A 66 -5.79 -12.43 12.00
N ASP A 67 -5.36 -13.27 12.95
CA ASP A 67 -5.40 -13.02 14.40
C ASP A 67 -4.47 -11.88 14.90
N CYS A 68 -3.81 -11.15 13.99
CA CYS A 68 -2.96 -10.01 14.33
C CYS A 68 -3.76 -8.73 14.65
N ALA A 69 -4.94 -8.83 15.26
CA ALA A 69 -5.78 -7.69 15.64
C ALA A 69 -5.02 -6.67 16.51
N CYS A 70 -4.10 -7.15 17.36
CA CYS A 70 -3.21 -6.32 18.18
C CYS A 70 -2.28 -5.40 17.36
N ALA A 71 -2.05 -5.70 16.08
CA ALA A 71 -1.22 -4.89 15.19
C ALA A 71 -2.00 -3.73 14.53
N PHE A 72 -3.33 -3.68 14.65
CA PHE A 72 -4.15 -2.65 14.01
C PHE A 72 -3.77 -1.20 14.40
N PRO A 73 -3.49 -0.87 15.69
CA PRO A 73 -3.03 0.47 16.04
C PRO A 73 -1.68 0.84 15.40
N ALA A 74 -0.76 -0.12 15.32
CA ALA A 74 0.53 0.08 14.64
C ALA A 74 0.35 0.26 13.12
N PHE A 75 -0.57 -0.49 12.52
CA PHE A 75 -0.96 -0.33 11.13
C PHE A 75 -1.52 1.07 10.85
N MET A 76 -2.48 1.56 11.64
CA MET A 76 -3.05 2.91 11.46
C MET A 76 -1.98 4.00 11.60
N ARG A 77 -1.04 3.86 12.55
CA ARG A 77 0.11 4.77 12.66
C ARG A 77 0.97 4.74 11.40
N ALA A 78 1.24 3.57 10.83
CA ALA A 78 2.02 3.43 9.61
C ALA A 78 1.30 4.05 8.39
N MET A 79 -0.02 3.87 8.27
CA MET A 79 -0.81 4.47 7.19
C MET A 79 -0.86 5.99 7.28
N ASN A 80 -1.02 6.56 8.48
CA ASN A 80 -1.00 8.02 8.65
C ASN A 80 0.38 8.63 8.32
N TRP A 81 1.46 7.94 8.68
CA TRP A 81 2.80 8.34 8.28
C TRP A 81 3.00 8.24 6.76
N LEU A 82 2.54 7.15 6.15
CA LEU A 82 2.59 6.96 4.69
C LEU A 82 1.85 8.08 3.95
N ASP A 83 0.67 8.48 4.45
CA ASP A 83 -0.10 9.59 3.88
C ASP A 83 0.71 10.89 3.84
N SER A 84 1.38 11.20 4.95
CA SER A 84 2.25 12.39 5.05
C SER A 84 3.44 12.32 4.09
N VAL A 85 4.03 11.13 3.91
CA VAL A 85 5.15 10.91 2.98
C VAL A 85 4.69 11.08 1.53
N CYS A 86 3.58 10.45 1.15
CA CYS A 86 3.02 10.57 -0.20
C CYS A 86 2.62 12.01 -0.52
N PHE A 87 2.08 12.75 0.46
CA PHE A 87 1.74 14.16 0.31
C PHE A 87 2.97 15.05 0.05
N ALA A 88 4.11 14.75 0.68
CA ALA A 88 5.33 15.53 0.55
C ALA A 88 6.22 15.13 -0.64
N ALA A 89 6.02 13.93 -1.18
CA ALA A 89 6.89 13.35 -2.21
C ALA A 89 6.60 13.91 -3.61
N SER A 90 7.66 14.18 -4.36
CA SER A 90 7.60 14.54 -5.79
C SER A 90 7.61 13.32 -6.71
N GLY A 91 7.84 12.12 -6.17
CA GLY A 91 7.87 10.88 -6.94
C GLY A 91 8.01 9.62 -6.08
N LEU A 92 7.81 8.45 -6.71
CA LEU A 92 7.82 7.15 -6.02
C LEU A 92 9.17 6.81 -5.39
N GLU A 93 10.28 7.27 -5.96
CA GLU A 93 11.63 7.04 -5.42
C GLU A 93 11.82 7.70 -4.05
N GLU A 94 11.23 8.87 -3.81
CA GLU A 94 11.29 9.54 -2.51
C GLU A 94 10.50 8.76 -1.46
N VAL A 95 9.36 8.18 -1.84
CA VAL A 95 8.58 7.29 -0.96
C VAL A 95 9.36 6.02 -0.62
N ILE A 96 10.02 5.40 -1.61
CA ILE A 96 10.89 4.24 -1.40
C ILE A 96 12.03 4.58 -0.43
N ALA A 97 12.66 5.74 -0.61
CA ALA A 97 13.72 6.21 0.27
C ALA A 97 13.20 6.42 1.71
N ALA A 98 12.04 7.04 1.87
CA ALA A 98 11.41 7.26 3.18
C ALA A 98 11.11 5.94 3.92
N CYS A 99 10.59 4.92 3.23
CA CYS A 99 10.33 3.60 3.82
C CYS A 99 11.62 2.89 4.26
N LYS A 100 12.74 3.12 3.56
CA LYS A 100 14.06 2.57 3.94
C LYS A 100 14.66 3.27 5.15
N THR A 101 14.47 4.59 5.27
CA THR A 101 15.06 5.38 6.35
C THR A 101 14.25 5.36 7.65
N ASN A 102 12.97 4.98 7.61
CA ASN A 102 12.09 4.90 8.79
C ASN A 102 11.52 3.47 8.98
N PRO A 103 12.37 2.46 9.25
CA PRO A 103 11.96 1.06 9.37
C PRO A 103 11.01 0.78 10.55
N GLU A 104 10.91 1.69 11.51
CA GLU A 104 10.04 1.59 12.69
C GLU A 104 8.54 1.58 12.36
N TYR A 105 8.15 2.10 11.19
CA TYR A 105 6.77 2.02 10.70
C TYR A 105 6.43 0.66 10.08
N GLY A 106 7.42 -0.22 9.91
CA GLY A 106 7.22 -1.58 9.40
C GLY A 106 6.79 -1.62 7.93
N LEU A 107 6.94 -0.52 7.19
CA LEU A 107 6.57 -0.44 5.77
C LEU A 107 7.76 -0.81 4.88
N VAL A 108 7.47 -1.58 3.85
CA VAL A 108 8.42 -1.89 2.77
C VAL A 108 7.77 -1.51 1.46
N CYS A 109 8.43 -0.59 0.75
CA CYS A 109 7.96 0.06 -0.46
C CYS A 109 8.85 -0.38 -1.62
N VAL A 110 8.27 -1.01 -2.62
CA VAL A 110 8.99 -1.55 -3.78
C VAL A 110 8.25 -1.22 -5.07
N ARG A 111 8.99 -0.87 -6.13
CA ARG A 111 8.41 -0.76 -7.47
C ARG A 111 7.75 -2.09 -7.85
N ALA A 112 6.55 -2.01 -8.41
CA ALA A 112 5.90 -3.19 -8.96
C ALA A 112 6.54 -3.50 -10.33
N GLU A 113 7.24 -4.63 -10.43
CA GLU A 113 7.70 -5.17 -11.70
C GLU A 113 6.65 -6.18 -12.22
N GLY A 114 5.91 -5.82 -13.27
CA GLY A 114 4.99 -6.75 -13.94
C GLY A 114 3.91 -6.06 -14.78
N PRO A 115 3.41 -6.73 -15.83
CA PRO A 115 2.36 -6.16 -16.68
C PRO A 115 1.09 -5.90 -15.87
N ILE A 116 0.46 -4.78 -16.20
CA ILE A 116 -0.80 -4.30 -15.63
C ILE A 116 -1.90 -5.29 -16.01
N GLU A 117 -2.17 -6.29 -15.17
CA GLU A 117 -3.40 -7.07 -15.29
C GLU A 117 -4.55 -6.21 -14.76
N SER A 118 -5.16 -5.43 -15.65
CA SER A 118 -6.43 -4.76 -15.42
C SER A 118 -7.45 -5.80 -14.92
N PRO A 119 -8.32 -5.47 -13.95
CA PRO A 119 -9.42 -6.35 -13.60
C PRO A 119 -10.26 -6.56 -14.86
N GLY A 120 -10.23 -7.79 -15.38
CA GLY A 120 -10.95 -8.18 -16.57
C GLY A 120 -12.39 -7.72 -16.46
N LYS A 121 -12.78 -6.86 -17.40
CA LYS A 121 -14.17 -6.53 -17.67
C LYS A 121 -14.89 -7.87 -17.87
N GLY A 122 -15.74 -8.25 -16.93
CA GLY A 122 -16.59 -9.42 -17.06
C GLY A 122 -17.42 -9.26 -18.34
N GLU A 123 -17.03 -9.98 -19.37
CA GLU A 123 -17.80 -10.16 -20.59
C GLU A 123 -18.96 -11.10 -20.22
N SER A 124 -20.14 -10.51 -19.96
CA SER A 124 -21.39 -11.26 -19.98
C SER A 124 -21.69 -11.63 -21.42
N THR A 125 -21.55 -12.91 -21.75
CA THR A 125 -22.30 -13.54 -22.82
C THR A 125 -23.62 -14.04 -22.27
#